data_AF-A0A2E0XMX4-F1
#
_entry.id   AF-A0A2E0XMX4-F1
#
_cell.length_a   1.000
_cell.length_b   1.000
_cell.length_c   1.000
_cell.angle_alpha   90.00
_cell.angle_beta   90.00
_cell.angle_gamma   90.00
#
_symmetry.space_group_name_H-M   'P 1'
#
loop_
_entity.id
_entity.type
_entity.pdbx_description
1 polymer ?
#
loop_
_entity_poly.entity_id
_entity_poly.type
_entity_poly.pdbx_seq_one_letter_code
_entity_poly.pdbx_strand_id
1 'polypeptide(L)'
;MPKVQDILVLFQTSPALDVAPAAWARYEASKGTGIKDLIEESKPPYKNAMAAMRDGWQVIQMSEYLQRSEVDGYELGPLPYQTVLSRFREMQPEEEGS
;
A
#
# COMPACT_ATOMS: atom_id res chain seq x y z
N MET A 1 -23.57 -4.68 -3.42
CA MET A 1 -22.82 -5.95 -3.61
C MET A 1 -22.06 -6.21 -2.30
N PRO A 2 -21.44 -7.37 -2.04
CA PRO A 2 -20.60 -7.47 -0.85
C PRO A 2 -19.49 -6.42 -0.92
N LYS A 3 -19.17 -5.79 0.21
CA LYS A 3 -17.99 -4.94 0.33
C LYS A 3 -16.78 -5.84 0.47
N VAL A 4 -15.76 -5.59 -0.34
CA VAL A 4 -14.46 -6.27 -0.31
C VAL A 4 -13.37 -5.28 0.05
N GLN A 5 -12.23 -5.80 0.50
CA GLN A 5 -11.13 -4.99 1.01
C GLN A 5 -10.05 -4.84 -0.06
N ASP A 6 -9.75 -3.60 -0.45
CA ASP A 6 -8.53 -3.27 -1.18
C ASP A 6 -7.42 -2.94 -0.17
N ILE A 7 -6.18 -3.35 -0.48
CA ILE A 7 -4.98 -3.09 0.33
C ILE A 7 -3.98 -2.26 -0.47
N LEU A 8 -3.39 -1.27 0.18
CA LEU A 8 -2.26 -0.47 -0.31
C LEU A 8 -1.11 -0.60 0.68
N VAL A 9 0.05 -1.01 0.20
CA VAL A 9 1.29 -1.10 0.97
C VAL A 9 2.25 -0.03 0.45
N LEU A 10 2.74 0.82 1.35
CA LEU A 10 3.72 1.86 1.06
C LEU A 10 5.03 1.52 1.77
N PHE A 11 6.12 1.36 1.02
CA PHE A 11 7.46 1.13 1.56
C PHE A 11 8.22 2.46 1.60
N GLN A 12 8.75 2.83 2.76
CA GLN A 12 9.25 4.17 3.06
C GLN A 12 10.63 4.11 3.71
N THR A 13 11.37 5.22 3.61
CA THR A 13 12.68 5.42 4.27
C THR A 13 12.56 5.96 5.69
N SER A 14 11.36 6.37 6.10
CA SER A 14 10.99 6.85 7.44
C SER A 14 9.55 6.43 7.73
N PRO A 15 9.14 6.19 8.98
CA PRO A 15 7.77 5.79 9.31
C PRO A 15 6.79 6.96 9.36
N ALA A 16 7.22 8.19 9.04
CA ALA A 16 6.31 9.33 8.98
C ALA A 16 5.29 9.18 7.83
N LEU A 17 4.01 9.43 8.10
CA LEU A 17 2.90 9.20 7.17
C LEU A 17 2.84 10.21 6.02
N ASP A 18 3.59 11.30 6.10
CA ASP A 18 3.71 12.33 5.07
C ASP A 18 4.93 12.15 4.15
N VAL A 19 5.75 11.12 4.39
CA VAL A 19 6.92 10.78 3.56
C VAL A 19 6.49 10.03 2.30
N ALA A 20 7.12 10.37 1.18
CA ALA A 20 6.89 9.71 -0.09
C ALA A 20 7.40 8.25 -0.06
N PRO A 21 6.62 7.29 -0.58
CA PRO A 21 7.06 5.90 -0.66
C PRO A 21 8.15 5.76 -1.73
N ALA A 22 9.15 4.93 -1.43
CA ALA A 22 10.17 4.52 -2.40
C ALA A 22 9.72 3.32 -3.24
N ALA A 23 8.81 2.50 -2.71
CA ALA A 23 8.13 1.43 -3.44
C ALA A 23 6.70 1.26 -2.91
N TRP A 24 5.85 0.58 -3.66
CA TRP A 24 4.46 0.35 -3.27
C TRP A 24 3.92 -0.94 -3.89
N ALA A 25 2.87 -1.47 -3.28
CA ALA A 25 2.08 -2.57 -3.81
C ALA A 25 0.60 -2.32 -3.56
N ARG A 26 -0.27 -2.75 -4.48
CA ARG A 26 -1.72 -2.60 -4.35
C ARG A 26 -2.41 -3.90 -4.71
N TYR A 27 -3.35 -4.28 -3.86
CA TYR A 27 -4.17 -5.49 -4.02
C TYR A 27 -5.64 -5.05 -4.06
N GLU A 28 -6.30 -5.28 -5.18
CA GLU A 28 -7.66 -4.80 -5.45
C GLU A 28 -8.63 -5.97 -5.51
N ALA A 29 -9.07 -6.47 -4.34
CA ALA A 29 -10.07 -7.54 -4.30
C ALA A 29 -11.39 -7.13 -5.00
N SER A 30 -11.63 -5.82 -5.13
CA SER A 30 -12.76 -5.29 -5.89
C SER A 30 -12.71 -5.56 -7.40
N LYS A 31 -11.55 -5.90 -7.98
CA LYS A 31 -11.35 -6.12 -9.42
C LYS A 31 -11.26 -7.60 -9.84
N GLY A 32 -11.45 -8.54 -8.92
CA GLY A 32 -11.48 -9.98 -9.21
C GLY A 32 -10.29 -10.77 -8.65
N THR A 33 -10.22 -12.05 -9.02
CA THR A 33 -9.34 -13.06 -8.39
C THR A 33 -8.02 -13.32 -9.13
N GLY A 34 -7.83 -12.73 -10.31
CA GLY A 34 -6.66 -12.92 -11.16
C GLY A 34 -5.85 -11.64 -11.34
N ILE A 35 -4.52 -11.75 -11.30
CA ILE A 35 -3.60 -10.71 -11.75
C ILE A 35 -3.71 -10.63 -13.29
N LYS A 36 -4.78 -10.02 -13.80
CA LYS A 36 -5.01 -9.89 -15.26
C LYS A 36 -4.12 -8.82 -15.87
N ASP A 37 -3.78 -7.80 -15.10
CA ASP A 37 -2.80 -6.79 -15.49
C ASP A 37 -1.83 -6.57 -14.32
N LEU A 38 -0.60 -7.07 -14.46
CA LEU A 38 0.54 -6.42 -13.82
C LEU A 38 0.70 -5.07 -14.51
N ILE A 39 -0.17 -4.11 -14.17
CA ILE A 39 0.03 -2.73 -14.59
C ILE A 39 1.30 -2.30 -13.87
N GLU A 40 2.41 -2.24 -14.60
CA GLU A 40 3.66 -1.63 -14.13
C GLU A 40 3.45 -0.11 -14.03
N GLU A 41 2.63 0.31 -13.06
CA GLU A 41 2.53 1.71 -12.68
C GLU A 41 3.84 2.10 -11.97
N SER A 42 4.69 2.86 -12.68
CA SER A 42 5.97 3.34 -12.14
C SER A 42 5.83 4.30 -10.96
N LYS A 43 4.63 4.84 -10.70
CA LYS A 43 4.37 5.83 -9.66
C LYS A 43 3.31 5.34 -8.69
N PRO A 44 3.45 5.63 -7.39
CA PRO A 44 2.44 5.28 -6.40
C PRO A 44 1.13 6.05 -6.65
N PRO A 45 -0.04 5.45 -6.33
CA PRO A 45 -1.34 6.11 -6.52
C PRO A 45 -1.54 7.33 -5.62
N TYR A 46 -0.76 7.45 -4.55
CA TYR A 46 -0.75 8.60 -3.65
C TYR A 46 0.67 9.03 -3.33
N LYS A 47 0.87 10.33 -3.14
CA LYS A 47 2.17 10.90 -2.77
C LYS A 47 2.69 10.44 -1.41
N ASN A 48 1.81 10.07 -0.48
CA ASN A 48 2.11 9.59 0.86
C ASN A 48 0.84 9.01 1.52
N ALA A 49 0.98 8.37 2.69
CA ALA A 49 -0.15 7.79 3.42
C ALA A 49 -1.18 8.86 3.82
N MET A 50 -0.76 10.06 4.20
CA MET A 50 -1.67 11.17 4.54
C MET A 50 -2.58 11.58 3.36
N ALA A 51 -2.11 11.48 2.12
CA ALA A 51 -2.92 11.74 0.93
C ALA A 51 -3.94 10.61 0.71
N ALA A 52 -3.53 9.35 0.89
CA ALA A 52 -4.44 8.21 0.82
C ALA A 52 -5.53 8.29 1.91
N MET A 53 -5.17 8.66 3.13
CA MET A 53 -6.12 8.83 4.24
C MET A 53 -7.19 9.88 3.96
N ARG A 54 -6.80 11.00 3.32
CA ARG A 54 -7.76 12.03 2.87
C ARG A 54 -8.72 11.52 1.80
N ASP A 55 -8.33 10.49 1.04
CA ASP A 55 -9.16 9.80 0.05
C ASP A 55 -9.94 8.58 0.63
N GLY A 56 -10.02 8.51 1.97
CA GLY A 56 -10.83 7.50 2.67
C GLY A 56 -10.13 6.16 2.89
N TRP A 57 -8.82 6.06 2.67
CA TRP A 57 -8.05 4.91 3.14
C TRP A 57 -7.85 4.95 4.66
N GLN A 58 -7.85 3.79 5.28
CA GLN A 58 -7.67 3.63 6.73
C GLN A 58 -6.34 2.93 6.98
N VAL A 59 -5.48 3.51 7.83
CA VAL A 59 -4.22 2.87 8.24
C VAL A 59 -4.56 1.70 9.18
N ILE A 60 -4.06 0.51 8.85
CA ILE A 60 -4.25 -0.70 9.68
C ILE A 60 -2.97 -1.11 10.39
N GLN A 61 -1.81 -0.80 9.82
CA GLN A 61 -0.50 -1.07 10.40
C GLN A 61 0.52 -0.06 9.88
N MET A 62 1.42 0.39 10.75
CA MET A 62 2.60 1.16 10.40
C MET A 62 3.81 0.63 11.15
N SER A 63 4.99 0.67 10.53
CA SER A 63 6.23 0.30 11.21
C SER A 63 6.49 1.24 12.38
N GLU A 64 6.96 0.69 13.49
CA GLU A 64 7.36 1.48 14.65
C GLU A 64 8.56 2.38 14.29
N TYR A 65 8.61 3.56 14.92
CA TYR A 65 9.80 4.39 14.88
C TYR A 65 10.82 3.83 15.88
N LEU A 66 11.74 3.01 15.38
CA LEU A 66 12.87 2.52 16.15
C LEU A 66 14.07 3.46 15.95
N GLN A 67 14.70 3.90 17.04
CA GLN A 67 16.02 4.54 16.97
C GLN A 67 17.02 3.47 16.55
N ARG A 68 17.61 3.62 15.36
CA ARG A 68 18.52 2.62 14.79
C ARG A 68 19.98 3.03 14.96
N SER A 69 20.80 2.05 15.31
CA SER A 69 22.25 2.12 15.22
C SER A 69 22.71 1.77 13.79
N GLU A 70 23.94 2.13 13.41
CA GLU A 70 24.52 1.76 12.10
C GLU A 70 24.54 0.24 11.85
N VAL A 71 24.60 -0.58 12.92
CA VAL A 71 24.60 -2.05 12.84
C VAL A 71 23.25 -2.58 12.34
N ASP A 72 22.14 -1.94 12.75
CA ASP A 72 20.77 -2.37 12.39
C ASP A 72 20.43 -2.12 10.91
N GLY A 73 21.20 -1.27 10.23
CA GLY A 73 21.03 -0.96 8.82
C GLY A 73 21.35 -2.13 7.88
N TYR A 74 22.25 -3.04 8.28
CA TYR A 74 22.64 -4.21 7.48
C TYR A 74 21.64 -5.36 7.56
N GLU A 75 20.90 -5.51 8.67
CA GLU A 75 19.97 -6.62 8.86
C GLU A 75 18.59 -6.39 8.21
N LEU A 76 18.13 -5.14 8.07
CA LEU A 76 16.74 -4.84 7.72
C LEU A 76 16.50 -4.56 6.23
N GLY A 77 17.54 -4.52 5.40
CA GLY A 77 17.44 -4.19 3.98
C GLY A 77 17.08 -2.71 3.70
N PRO A 78 16.95 -2.31 2.42
CA PRO A 78 16.93 -0.90 2.02
C PRO A 78 15.63 -0.14 2.32
N LEU A 79 14.52 -0.85 2.59
CA LEU A 79 13.19 -0.25 2.80
C LEU A 79 12.57 -0.76 4.10
N PRO A 80 12.95 -0.17 5.24
CA PRO A 80 12.69 -0.82 6.50
C PRO A 80 11.40 -0.38 7.19
N TYR A 81 10.66 0.56 6.58
CA TYR A 81 9.37 1.03 7.09
C TYR A 81 8.28 0.73 6.09
N GLN A 82 7.15 0.26 6.59
CA GLN A 82 5.95 0.03 5.81
C GLN A 82 4.75 0.69 6.49
N THR A 83 3.86 1.23 5.66
CA THR A 83 2.50 1.60 6.05
C THR A 83 1.52 0.78 5.23
N VAL A 84 0.62 0.07 5.91
CA VAL A 84 -0.45 -0.72 5.29
C VAL A 84 -1.77 0.01 5.50
N LEU A 85 -2.46 0.28 4.39
CA LEU A 85 -3.75 0.92 4.37
C LEU A 85 -4.79 -0.01 3.75
N SER A 86 -6.03 0.13 4.22
CA SER A 86 -7.18 -0.58 3.65
C SER A 86 -8.29 0.38 3.24
N ARG A 87 -9.05 0.01 2.22
CA ARG A 87 -10.32 0.66 1.88
C ARG A 87 -11.34 -0.38 1.47
N PHE A 88 -12.54 -0.31 2.05
CA PHE A 88 -13.67 -1.11 1.61
C PHE A 88 -14.27 -0.54 0.32
N ARG A 89 -14.51 -1.41 -0.66
CA ARG A 89 -15.17 -1.09 -1.93
C ARG A 89 -16.26 -2.10 -2.26
N GLU A 90 -17.21 -1.69 -3.08
CA GLU A 90 -18.13 -2.65 -3.70
C GLU A 90 -17.36 -3.58 -4.64
N MET A 91 -17.66 -4.87 -4.60
CA MET A 91 -17.16 -5.84 -5.56
C MET A 91 -17.63 -5.45 -6.98
N GLN A 92 -16.71 -5.35 -7.94
CA GLN A 92 -17.08 -5.12 -9.34
C GLN A 92 -17.51 -6.45 -9.97
N PRO A 93 -18.47 -6.43 -10.91
CA PRO A 93 -18.77 -7.62 -11.70
C PRO A 93 -17.50 -8.06 -12.42
N GLU A 94 -17.22 -9.37 -12.42
CA GLU A 94 -16.13 -9.91 -13.24
C GLU A 94 -16.46 -9.62 -14.70
N GLU A 95 -15.56 -8.96 -15.42
CA GLU A 95 -15.68 -8.87 -16.87
C GLU A 95 -15.52 -10.31 -17.42
N GLU A 96 -16.65 -10.94 -17.70
CA GLU A 96 -16.72 -12.10 -18.59
C GLU A 96 -16.13 -11.65 -19.92
N GLY A 97 -14.93 -12.14 -20.22
CA GLY A 97 -14.26 -11.81 -21.48
C GLY A 97 -15.19 -12.10 -22.65
N SER A 98 -15.40 -11.08 -23.49
CA SER A 98 -15.93 -11.24 -24.85
C SER A 98 -14.98 -12.03 -25.72
#